data_AF-D8K9B6-F1
#
_entry.id   AF-D8K9B6-F1
#
_cell.length_a   1.000
_cell.length_b   1.000
_cell.length_c   1.000
_cell.angle_alpha   90.00
_cell.angle_beta   90.00
_cell.angle_gamma   90.00
#
_symmetry.space_group_name_H-M   'P 1'
#
loop_
_entity.id
_entity.type
_entity.pdbx_description
1 polymer ?
#
loop_
_entity_poly.entity_id
_entity_poly.type
_entity_poly.pdbx_seq_one_letter_code
_entity_poly.pdbx_strand_id
1 'polypeptide(L)'
;MIDFKGHRSEKDLILICIRWYLAYPLSYRNLADMMEERGVEVDHSTIYRWVRKFTPKLEAIFRKGRKRPVSSSWRMDETHIKSKGDLTAAQPCLSKTNATEPKKPQRADQLRGLNNT
;
A
#
# COMPACT_ATOMS: atom_id res chain seq x y z
N MET A 1 -14.06 20.32 1.76
CA MET A 1 -14.22 20.36 0.28
C MET A 1 -12.87 20.70 -0.32
N ILE A 2 -12.37 19.96 -1.33
CA ILE A 2 -11.09 20.31 -1.98
C ILE A 2 -11.34 21.51 -2.88
N ASP A 3 -10.58 22.58 -2.68
CA ASP A 3 -10.65 23.75 -3.55
C ASP A 3 -9.73 23.57 -4.77
N PHE A 4 -10.32 23.76 -5.95
CA PHE A 4 -9.68 23.69 -7.26
C PHE A 4 -9.62 25.07 -7.95
N LYS A 5 -10.00 26.14 -7.25
CA LYS A 5 -10.01 27.50 -7.79
C LYS A 5 -8.60 27.91 -8.24
N GLY A 6 -8.52 28.47 -9.45
CA GLY A 6 -7.26 28.96 -10.04
C GLY A 6 -6.50 27.96 -10.93
N HIS A 7 -7.07 26.79 -11.22
CA HIS A 7 -6.52 25.88 -12.24
C HIS A 7 -7.22 26.11 -13.59
N ARG A 8 -6.43 26.21 -14.67
CA ARG A 8 -6.94 26.30 -16.05
C ARG A 8 -7.56 24.98 -16.53
N SER A 9 -7.24 23.88 -15.86
CA SER A 9 -7.67 22.53 -16.22
C SER A 9 -8.95 22.13 -15.49
N GLU A 10 -9.77 21.34 -16.19
CA GLU A 10 -10.98 20.71 -15.65
C GLU A 10 -10.67 19.92 -14.38
N LYS A 11 -11.53 20.04 -13.36
CA LYS A 11 -11.35 19.37 -12.06
C LYS A 11 -11.31 17.85 -12.22
N ASP A 12 -12.15 17.35 -13.12
CA ASP A 12 -12.28 15.92 -13.41
C ASP A 12 -10.99 15.35 -14.01
N LEU A 13 -10.29 16.16 -14.81
CA LEU A 13 -9.01 15.76 -15.41
C LEU A 13 -7.93 15.63 -14.34
N ILE A 14 -7.83 16.61 -13.45
CA ILE A 14 -6.87 16.57 -12.34
C ILE A 14 -7.13 15.33 -11.47
N LEU A 15 -8.39 15.06 -11.14
CA LEU A 15 -8.78 13.91 -10.32
C LEU A 15 -8.50 12.58 -11.01
N ILE A 16 -8.75 12.45 -12.32
CA ILE A 16 -8.50 11.19 -13.03
C ILE A 16 -7.00 10.93 -13.14
N CYS A 17 -6.16 11.92 -13.45
CA CYS A 17 -4.71 11.76 -13.46
C CYS A 17 -4.18 11.26 -12.10
N ILE A 18 -4.61 11.91 -11.01
CA ILE A 18 -4.20 11.51 -9.66
C ILE A 18 -4.72 10.11 -9.31
N ARG A 19 -5.96 9.78 -9.68
CA ARG A 19 -6.54 8.45 -9.42
C ARG A 19 -5.74 7.36 -10.12
N TRP A 20 -5.36 7.57 -11.38
CA TRP A 20 -4.58 6.60 -12.15
C TRP A 20 -3.17 6.45 -11.60
N TYR A 21 -2.53 7.56 -11.19
CA TYR A 21 -1.24 7.53 -10.51
C TYR A 21 -1.27 6.75 -9.18
N LEU A 22 -2.34 6.90 -8.39
CA LEU A 22 -2.47 6.22 -7.09
C LEU A 22 -2.92 4.76 -7.22
N ALA A 23 -3.68 4.41 -8.27
CA ALA A 23 -4.24 3.08 -8.45
C ALA A 23 -3.29 2.10 -9.17
N TYR A 24 -2.43 2.61 -10.05
CA TYR A 24 -1.56 1.79 -10.89
C TYR A 24 -0.10 2.24 -10.78
N PRO A 25 0.88 1.33 -10.95
CA PRO A 25 2.31 1.67 -10.95
C PRO A 25 2.71 2.35 -12.27
N LEU A 26 2.13 3.51 -12.57
CA LEU A 26 2.37 4.29 -13.79
C LEU A 26 3.41 5.39 -13.56
N SER A 27 4.22 5.66 -14.59
CA SER A 27 5.09 6.83 -14.64
C SER A 27 4.31 8.09 -15.02
N TYR A 28 4.81 9.28 -14.65
CA TYR A 28 4.19 10.55 -15.04
C TYR A 28 4.20 10.77 -16.56
N ARG A 29 5.16 10.19 -17.29
CA ARG A 29 5.21 10.26 -18.75
C ARG A 29 4.14 9.40 -19.39
N ASN A 30 3.99 8.16 -18.92
CA ASN A 30 2.92 7.29 -19.39
C ASN A 30 1.55 7.93 -19.15
N LEU A 31 1.37 8.62 -18.02
CA LEU A 31 0.15 9.39 -17.74
C LEU A 31 -0.06 10.54 -18.72
N ALA A 32 0.99 11.23 -19.16
CA ALA A 32 0.90 12.28 -20.17
C ALA A 32 0.52 11.68 -21.53
N ASP A 33 1.17 10.60 -21.96
CA ASP A 33 0.88 9.89 -23.21
C ASP A 33 -0.59 9.40 -23.24
N MET A 34 -1.09 8.86 -22.14
CA MET A 34 -2.49 8.42 -22.01
C MET A 34 -3.51 9.57 -22.03
N MET A 35 -3.11 10.79 -21.66
CA MET A 35 -3.97 11.97 -21.76
C MET A 35 -3.94 12.52 -23.19
N GLU A 36 -2.80 12.45 -23.86
CA GLU A 36 -2.64 12.81 -25.26
C GLU A 36 -3.48 11.90 -26.17
N GLU A 37 -3.51 10.59 -25.92
CA GLU A 37 -4.41 9.64 -26.61
C GLU A 37 -5.90 10.00 -26.45
N ARG A 38 -6.26 10.68 -25.36
CA ARG A 38 -7.63 11.16 -25.09
C ARG A 38 -7.89 12.56 -25.64
N GLY A 39 -6.93 13.13 -26.38
CA GLY A 39 -7.02 14.45 -26.98
C GLY A 39 -6.74 15.60 -26.01
N VAL A 40 -6.12 15.32 -24.85
CA VAL A 40 -5.71 16.36 -23.89
C VAL A 40 -4.20 16.42 -23.79
N GLU A 41 -3.62 17.46 -24.36
CA GLU A 41 -2.19 17.72 -24.28
C GLU A 41 -1.84 18.27 -22.88
N VAL A 42 -1.18 17.44 -22.06
CA VAL A 42 -0.76 17.81 -20.70
C VAL A 42 0.69 17.40 -20.48
N ASP A 43 1.54 18.37 -20.19
CA ASP A 43 2.92 18.07 -19.85
C ASP A 43 3.04 17.29 -18.53
N HIS A 44 3.92 16.28 -18.50
CA HIS A 44 4.20 15.45 -17.34
C HIS A 44 4.57 16.25 -16.08
N SER A 45 5.21 17.41 -16.21
CA SER A 45 5.53 18.28 -15.07
C SER A 45 4.28 18.91 -14.44
N THR A 46 3.24 19.14 -15.23
CA THR A 46 1.94 19.62 -14.76
C THR A 46 1.25 18.56 -13.93
N ILE A 47 1.28 17.30 -14.39
CA ILE A 47 0.76 16.14 -13.66
C ILE A 47 1.50 15.99 -12.32
N TYR A 48 2.83 16.09 -12.33
CA TYR A 48 3.63 16.05 -11.10
C TYR A 48 3.21 17.14 -10.10
N ARG A 49 3.01 18.39 -10.57
CA ARG A 49 2.55 19.52 -9.73
C ARG A 49 1.17 19.24 -9.13
N TRP A 50 0.25 18.65 -9.89
CA TRP A 50 -1.06 18.26 -9.38
C TRP A 50 -0.97 17.18 -8.31
N VAL A 51 -0.26 16.09 -8.59
CA VAL A 51 -0.07 14.99 -7.64
C VAL A 51 0.54 15.53 -6.34
N ARG A 52 1.63 16.30 -6.42
CA ARG A 52 2.27 16.89 -5.24
C ARG A 52 1.32 17.79 -4.43
N LYS A 53 0.44 18.54 -5.09
CA LYS A 53 -0.48 19.50 -4.44
C LYS A 53 -1.73 18.85 -3.85
N PHE A 54 -2.29 17.87 -4.54
CA PHE A 54 -3.63 17.34 -4.24
C PHE A 54 -3.59 15.99 -3.52
N THR A 55 -2.58 15.15 -3.73
CA THR A 55 -2.43 13.87 -3.02
C THR A 55 -2.54 14.01 -1.49
N PRO A 56 -1.80 14.90 -0.80
CA PRO A 56 -1.93 15.01 0.66
C PRO A 56 -3.31 15.52 1.11
N LYS A 57 -3.98 16.35 0.29
CA LYS A 57 -5.33 16.84 0.58
C LYS A 57 -6.36 15.72 0.46
N LEU A 58 -6.25 14.91 -0.58
CA LEU A 58 -7.07 13.73 -0.79
C LEU A 58 -6.84 12.72 0.33
N GLU A 59 -5.59 12.42 0.67
CA GLU A 59 -5.23 11.51 1.74
C GLU A 59 -5.81 11.95 3.09
N ALA A 60 -5.70 13.24 3.44
CA ALA A 60 -6.26 13.78 4.66
C ALA A 60 -7.79 13.61 4.73
N ILE A 61 -8.47 13.78 3.60
CA ILE A 61 -9.93 13.56 3.50
C ILE A 61 -10.26 12.07 3.61
N PHE A 62 -9.51 11.18 2.96
CA PHE A 62 -9.71 9.74 3.08
C PHE A 62 -9.49 9.24 4.52
N ARG A 63 -8.47 9.77 5.19
CA ARG A 63 -8.17 9.44 6.60
C ARG A 63 -9.24 9.96 7.55
N LYS A 64 -9.74 11.19 7.35
CA LYS A 64 -10.80 11.78 8.17
C LYS A 64 -12.20 11.23 7.88
N GLY A 65 -12.44 10.80 6.64
CA GLY A 65 -13.79 10.80 6.09
C GLY A 65 -14.55 9.48 6.11
N ARG A 66 -13.93 8.31 6.25
CA ARG A 66 -14.67 7.05 5.99
C ARG A 66 -14.00 5.74 6.42
N LYS A 67 -13.07 5.75 7.37
CA LYS A 67 -12.73 4.50 8.04
C LYS A 67 -13.88 4.20 9.00
N ARG A 68 -14.72 3.20 8.67
CA ARG A 68 -15.60 2.59 9.67
C ARG A 68 -14.74 2.26 10.89
N PRO A 69 -15.21 2.49 12.12
CA PRO A 69 -14.50 2.01 13.30
C PRO A 69 -14.32 0.49 13.10
N VAL A 70 -13.10 0.11 12.77
CA VAL A 70 -12.74 -1.29 12.66
C VAL A 70 -12.65 -1.79 14.09
N SER A 71 -13.07 -3.04 14.35
CA SER A 71 -12.90 -3.61 15.68
C SER A 71 -11.41 -3.52 16.10
N SER A 72 -11.16 -3.58 17.40
CA SER A 72 -9.81 -3.51 17.98
C SER A 72 -8.83 -4.56 17.46
N SER A 73 -9.32 -5.58 16.75
CA SER A 73 -8.51 -6.61 16.11
C SER A 73 -8.49 -6.44 14.59
N TRP A 74 -7.35 -6.04 14.05
CA TRP A 74 -7.09 -6.16 12.62
C TRP A 74 -6.33 -7.47 12.37
N ARG A 75 -6.84 -8.33 11.48
CA ARG A 75 -6.10 -9.51 11.01
C ARG A 75 -5.53 -9.20 9.64
N MET A 76 -4.21 -9.30 9.51
CA MET A 76 -3.49 -9.17 8.25
C MET A 76 -3.23 -10.58 7.75
N ASP A 77 -3.87 -10.98 6.66
CA ASP A 77 -3.64 -12.29 6.06
C ASP A 77 -2.35 -12.22 5.23
N GLU A 78 -1.28 -12.81 5.73
CA GLU A 78 -0.02 -12.91 5.00
C GLU A 78 -0.09 -14.06 3.99
N THR A 79 -0.34 -13.73 2.72
CA THR A 79 -0.35 -14.72 1.64
C THR A 79 1.07 -15.02 1.18
N HIS A 80 1.57 -16.20 1.52
CA HIS A 80 2.86 -16.71 1.06
C HIS A 80 2.71 -17.27 -0.36
N ILE A 81 3.32 -16.62 -1.35
CA ILE A 81 3.33 -17.10 -2.73
C ILE A 81 4.52 -18.05 -2.89
N LYS A 82 4.25 -19.35 -3.10
CA LYS A 82 5.30 -20.33 -3.42
C LYS A 82 5.75 -20.14 -4.87
N SER A 83 6.97 -19.63 -5.08
CA SER A 83 7.66 -19.72 -6.37
C SER A 83 8.61 -20.91 -6.36
N LYS A 84 8.32 -21.93 -7.19
CA LYS A 84 9.20 -23.07 -7.52
C LYS A 84 10.12 -23.56 -6.40
N GLY A 85 9.54 -24.18 -5.37
CA GLY A 85 10.26 -25.01 -4.40
C GLY A 85 10.73 -24.31 -3.13
N ASP A 86 11.00 -23.01 -3.17
CA ASP A 86 11.50 -22.27 -2.00
C ASP A 86 10.48 -21.27 -1.47
N LEU A 87 10.16 -21.41 -0.18
CA LEU A 87 9.36 -20.45 0.58
C LEU A 87 10.16 -19.16 0.74
N THR A 88 9.96 -18.22 -0.18
CA THR A 88 10.43 -16.85 -0.03
C THR A 88 9.30 -16.04 0.59
N ALA A 89 9.48 -15.62 1.85
CA ALA A 89 8.66 -14.56 2.42
C ALA A 89 8.90 -13.29 1.58
N ALA A 90 7.87 -12.82 0.89
CA ALA A 90 7.95 -11.58 0.12
C ALA A 90 8.17 -10.43 1.10
N GLN A 91 9.39 -9.91 1.18
CA GLN A 91 9.76 -8.84 2.10
C GLN A 91 8.94 -7.57 1.83
N PRO A 92 8.17 -7.04 2.80
CA PRO A 92 7.77 -5.64 2.78
C PRO A 92 9.03 -4.80 3.04
N CYS A 93 9.29 -3.82 2.18
CA CYS A 93 10.46 -2.95 2.22
C CYS A 93 10.48 -1.92 3.38
N LEU A 94 10.06 -2.29 4.59
CA LEU A 94 10.23 -1.45 5.78
C LEU A 94 11.09 -2.15 6.83
N SER A 95 12.34 -1.73 6.89
CA SER A 95 13.20 -2.01 8.04
C SER A 95 12.77 -1.16 9.23
N LYS A 96 12.58 -1.84 10.37
CA LYS A 96 13.16 -1.60 11.70
C LYS A 96 12.13 -1.95 12.76
N THR A 97 12.33 -3.09 13.42
CA THR A 97 12.46 -3.19 14.89
C THR A 97 12.68 -4.64 15.33
N ASN A 98 13.84 -4.84 15.97
CA ASN A 98 14.19 -5.79 17.02
C ASN A 98 13.69 -7.24 16.89
N ALA A 99 14.65 -8.12 16.61
CA ALA A 99 14.53 -9.56 16.66
C ALA A 99 14.02 -10.02 18.05
N THR A 100 12.94 -10.78 18.05
CA THR A 100 12.62 -11.74 19.12
C THR A 100 12.77 -13.12 18.50
N GLU A 101 13.77 -13.86 18.93
CA GLU A 101 14.07 -15.22 18.47
C GLU A 101 12.89 -16.19 18.69
N PRO A 102 12.57 -17.08 17.73
CA PRO A 102 11.60 -18.14 17.96
C PRO A 102 12.23 -19.27 18.81
N LYS A 103 11.67 -19.53 20.01
CA LYS A 103 12.02 -20.70 20.82
C LYS A 103 11.68 -21.99 20.06
N LYS A 104 12.68 -22.87 19.86
CA LYS A 104 12.48 -24.26 19.41
C LYS A 104 11.65 -25.06 20.43
N PRO A 105 10.76 -25.98 19.99
CA PRO A 105 10.07 -26.89 20.89
C PRO A 105 11.06 -27.96 21.40
N GLN A 106 11.26 -28.03 22.72
CA GLN A 106 11.96 -29.14 23.38
C GLN A 106 11.01 -30.34 23.46
N ARG A 107 11.30 -31.38 22.67
CA ARG A 107 10.79 -32.73 22.88
C ARG A 107 12.00 -33.61 23.18
N ALA A 108 12.15 -34.01 24.45
CA ALA A 108 12.69 -35.30 24.88
C ALA A 108 12.73 -35.34 26.42
N ASP A 109 12.56 -36.56 26.94
CA ASP A 109 12.97 -37.01 28.27
C ASP A 109 12.09 -36.68 29.48
N GLN A 110 11.08 -37.53 29.67
CA GLN A 110 10.78 -38.03 31.02
C GLN A 110 10.83 -39.56 30.97
N LEU A 111 12.00 -40.09 31.33
CA LEU A 111 12.25 -41.51 31.52
C LEU A 111 11.67 -41.98 32.85
N ARG A 112 11.08 -43.19 32.79
CA ARG A 112 11.14 -44.28 33.78
C ARG A 112 11.08 -43.92 35.28
N GLY A 113 10.03 -44.44 35.92
CA GLY A 113 10.21 -45.59 36.81
C GLY A 113 9.50 -45.52 38.16
N LEU A 114 9.15 -46.73 38.63
CA LEU A 114 8.65 -47.15 39.96
C LEU A 114 7.11 -47.24 40.03
N ASN A 115 6.50 -48.38 39.72
CA ASN A 115 6.45 -49.68 40.42
C ASN A 115 5.78 -49.61 41.81
N ASN A 116 4.80 -50.52 41.97
CA ASN A 116 4.28 -51.13 43.20
C ASN A 116 3.12 -50.40 43.91
N THR A 117 1.86 -50.79 43.66
CA THR A 117 1.11 -51.79 44.44
C THR A 117 -0.13 -52.21 43.66
#